data_AF-D2QZN1-F1
#
_entry.id   AF-D2QZN1-F1
#
_cell.length_a   1.000
_cell.length_b   1.000
_cell.length_c   1.000
_cell.angle_alpha   90.00
_cell.angle_beta   90.00
_cell.angle_gamma   90.00
#
_symmetry.space_group_name_H-M   'P 1'
#
loop_
_entity.id
_entity.type
_entity.pdbx_description
1 polymer ?
#
loop_
_entity_poly.entity_id
_entity_poly.type
_entity_poly.pdbx_seq_one_letter_code
_entity_poly.pdbx_strand_id
1 'polypeptide(L)'
;MDETKFWSLINEATMASMGRDDEKQELLDELQDLLEELPPEEIVGFQRIMRDLYWKAYTYNLSGAIFVILKERCDEDDFHGFRGWLISQGQQFFEQVVADPDSMAGDEQMIDDLYLPDILTLAEDAYVNATGDDMPIDYDFVEPEDLSGEPLELADLPQRLPNLCSEYFFVLQPDEEEAPAENT
;
A
#
# COMPACT_ATOMS: atom_id res chain seq x y z
N MET A 1 -10.70 -6.75 18.14
CA MET A 1 -11.54 -7.00 16.95
C MET A 1 -10.97 -8.13 16.10
N ASP A 2 -11.77 -8.65 15.18
CA ASP A 2 -11.35 -9.59 14.13
C ASP A 2 -11.25 -8.91 12.76
N GLU A 3 -10.69 -9.62 11.77
CA GLU A 3 -10.44 -9.10 10.42
C GLU A 3 -11.75 -8.75 9.67
N THR A 4 -12.85 -9.46 9.91
CA THR A 4 -14.14 -9.13 9.30
C THR A 4 -14.64 -7.77 9.75
N LYS A 5 -14.54 -7.47 11.05
CA LYS A 5 -14.91 -6.17 11.58
C LYS A 5 -13.96 -5.07 11.10
N PHE A 6 -12.65 -5.33 11.06
CA PHE A 6 -11.66 -4.40 10.51
C PHE A 6 -12.04 -3.94 9.09
N TRP A 7 -12.26 -4.89 8.18
CA TRP A 7 -12.63 -4.56 6.79
C TRP A 7 -14.00 -3.88 6.69
N SER A 8 -14.94 -4.20 7.58
CA SER A 8 -16.22 -3.50 7.64
C SER A 8 -16.05 -2.01 7.95
N LEU A 9 -15.15 -1.64 8.87
CA LEU A 9 -14.89 -0.25 9.23
C LEU A 9 -14.22 0.52 8.08
N ILE A 10 -13.22 -0.09 7.44
CA ILE A 10 -12.60 0.48 6.23
C ILE A 10 -13.66 0.75 5.17
N ASN A 11 -14.49 -0.26 4.84
CA ASN A 11 -15.53 -0.11 3.82
C ASN A 11 -16.57 0.96 4.20
N GLU A 12 -16.93 1.07 5.48
CA GLU A 12 -17.88 2.09 5.95
C GLU A 12 -17.32 3.50 5.74
N ALA A 13 -16.08 3.75 6.16
CA ALA A 13 -15.38 5.01 5.96
C ALA A 13 -15.20 5.35 4.47
N THR A 14 -14.77 4.38 3.66
CA THR A 14 -14.63 4.57 2.20
C THR A 14 -15.96 4.94 1.56
N MET A 15 -17.06 4.27 1.92
CA MET A 15 -18.38 4.56 1.37
C MET A 15 -18.90 5.96 1.77
N ALA A 16 -18.56 6.43 2.98
CA ALA A 16 -18.92 7.76 3.47
C ALA A 16 -18.13 8.88 2.75
N SER A 17 -16.89 8.60 2.34
CA SER A 17 -16.01 9.56 1.68
C SER A 17 -16.20 9.67 0.16
N MET A 18 -16.86 8.70 -0.48
CA MET A 18 -17.09 8.70 -1.93
C MET A 18 -17.83 9.95 -2.43
N GLY A 19 -17.29 10.58 -3.48
CA GLY A 19 -17.86 11.75 -4.14
C GLY A 19 -17.64 13.07 -3.39
N ARG A 20 -16.77 13.08 -2.37
CA ARG A 20 -16.33 14.28 -1.66
C ARG A 20 -15.17 14.95 -2.39
N ASP A 21 -14.94 16.23 -2.09
CA ASP A 21 -13.87 17.01 -2.73
C ASP A 21 -12.46 16.50 -2.36
N ASP A 22 -12.30 15.94 -1.15
CA ASP A 22 -11.07 15.29 -0.67
C ASP A 22 -11.42 13.92 -0.06
N GLU A 23 -11.66 12.93 -0.92
CA GLU A 23 -12.12 11.60 -0.51
C GLU A 23 -11.16 10.88 0.45
N LYS A 24 -9.86 11.22 0.40
CA LYS A 24 -8.84 10.64 1.30
C LYS A 24 -8.94 11.23 2.69
N GLN A 25 -8.97 12.56 2.80
CA GLN A 25 -9.14 13.21 4.09
C GLN A 25 -10.46 12.80 4.75
N GLU A 26 -11.55 12.77 3.97
CA GLU A 26 -12.86 12.36 4.48
C GLU A 26 -12.88 10.88 4.90
N LEU A 27 -12.14 9.99 4.22
CA LEU A 27 -11.97 8.60 4.68
C LEU A 27 -11.27 8.55 6.03
N LEU A 28 -10.19 9.31 6.22
CA LEU A 28 -9.43 9.35 7.47
C LEU A 28 -10.31 9.89 8.61
N ASP A 29 -11.03 10.98 8.38
CA ASP A 29 -11.91 11.61 9.36
C ASP A 29 -13.04 10.65 9.78
N GLU A 30 -13.75 10.05 8.81
CA GLU A 30 -14.83 9.09 9.09
C GLU A 30 -14.32 7.83 9.80
N LEU A 31 -13.16 7.31 9.40
CA LEU A 31 -12.55 6.16 10.05
C LEU A 31 -12.10 6.50 11.48
N GLN A 32 -11.58 7.70 11.72
CA GLN A 32 -11.22 8.16 13.06
C GLN A 32 -12.45 8.24 13.97
N ASP A 33 -13.53 8.88 13.51
CA ASP A 33 -14.79 8.98 14.26
C ASP A 33 -15.33 7.59 14.60
N LEU A 34 -15.34 6.66 13.65
CA LEU A 34 -15.76 5.27 13.88
C LEU A 34 -14.88 4.56 14.93
N LEU A 35 -13.57 4.80 14.92
CA LEU A 35 -12.65 4.19 15.88
C LEU A 35 -12.81 4.76 17.29
N GLU A 36 -13.02 6.07 17.42
CA GLU A 36 -13.21 6.74 18.72
C GLU A 36 -14.48 6.29 19.45
N GLU A 37 -15.49 5.79 18.73
CA GLU A 37 -16.69 5.19 19.32
C GLU A 37 -16.50 3.74 19.83
N LEU A 38 -15.37 3.10 19.52
CA LEU A 38 -15.10 1.72 19.91
C LEU A 38 -14.53 1.62 21.33
N PRO A 39 -14.72 0.46 22.00
CA PRO A 39 -13.95 0.13 23.19
C PRO A 39 -12.43 0.17 22.92
N PRO A 40 -11.59 0.66 23.85
CA PRO A 40 -10.15 0.78 23.65
C PRO A 40 -9.46 -0.53 23.20
N GLU A 41 -9.91 -1.67 23.71
CA GLU A 41 -9.39 -2.99 23.31
C GLU A 41 -9.67 -3.34 21.84
N GLU A 42 -10.75 -2.80 21.28
CA GLU A 42 -11.09 -2.97 19.86
C GLU A 42 -10.17 -2.10 19.01
N ILE A 43 -9.90 -0.84 19.40
CA ILE A 43 -8.97 0.06 18.70
C ILE A 43 -7.56 -0.56 18.64
N VAL A 44 -7.07 -1.12 19.75
CA VAL A 44 -5.80 -1.88 19.75
C VAL A 44 -5.86 -3.08 18.80
N GLY A 45 -7.01 -3.76 18.75
CA GLY A 45 -7.23 -4.85 17.79
C GLY A 45 -7.19 -4.38 16.32
N PHE A 46 -7.69 -3.17 16.05
CA PHE A 46 -7.61 -2.55 14.72
C PHE A 46 -6.15 -2.34 14.33
N GLN A 47 -5.36 -1.70 15.20
CA GLN A 47 -3.95 -1.41 14.92
C GLN A 47 -3.14 -2.69 14.69
N ARG A 48 -3.44 -3.76 15.42
CA ARG A 48 -2.81 -5.07 15.20
C ARG A 48 -3.08 -5.63 13.80
N ILE A 49 -4.34 -5.62 13.35
CA ILE A 49 -4.70 -6.11 12.02
C ILE A 49 -4.11 -5.20 10.93
N MET A 50 -4.17 -3.88 11.13
CA MET A 50 -3.58 -2.90 10.22
C MET A 50 -2.09 -3.19 10.00
N ARG A 51 -1.34 -3.37 11.09
CA ARG A 51 0.07 -3.72 11.07
C ARG A 51 0.33 -5.07 10.39
N ASP A 52 -0.45 -6.10 10.71
CA ASP A 52 -0.27 -7.43 10.13
C ASP A 52 -0.49 -7.41 8.60
N LEU A 53 -1.48 -6.65 8.12
CA LEU A 53 -1.72 -6.43 6.69
C LEU A 53 -0.61 -5.60 6.04
N TYR A 54 -0.14 -4.55 6.71
CA TYR A 54 0.96 -3.72 6.25
C TYR A 54 2.24 -4.54 6.01
N TRP A 55 2.57 -5.45 6.92
CA TRP A 55 3.72 -6.35 6.75
C TRP A 55 3.46 -7.51 5.80
N LYS A 56 2.22 -7.97 5.67
CA LYS A 56 1.82 -8.92 4.61
C LYS A 56 2.04 -8.35 3.21
N ALA A 57 1.90 -7.03 3.05
CA ALA A 57 2.17 -6.32 1.80
C ALA A 57 3.67 -5.97 1.61
N TYR A 58 4.55 -6.28 2.57
CA TYR A 58 5.99 -6.04 2.47
C TYR A 58 6.67 -7.15 1.64
N THR A 59 6.49 -7.08 0.32
CA THR A 59 6.97 -8.09 -0.64
C THR A 59 7.83 -7.49 -1.75
N TYR A 60 8.77 -8.27 -2.28
CA TYR A 60 9.58 -7.88 -3.43
C TYR A 60 8.74 -7.53 -4.66
N ASN A 61 7.65 -8.27 -4.91
CA ASN A 61 6.78 -8.01 -6.06
C ASN A 61 6.05 -6.65 -5.95
N LEU A 62 5.52 -6.31 -4.77
CA LEU A 62 4.83 -5.04 -4.59
C LEU A 62 5.79 -3.85 -4.63
N SER A 63 6.98 -3.99 -4.05
CA SER A 63 8.03 -2.98 -4.16
C SER A 63 8.41 -2.76 -5.64
N GLY A 64 8.59 -3.83 -6.42
CA GLY A 64 8.86 -3.73 -7.86
C GLY A 64 7.71 -3.11 -8.66
N ALA A 65 6.46 -3.41 -8.30
CA ALA A 65 5.29 -2.83 -8.95
C ALA A 65 5.25 -1.31 -8.76
N ILE A 66 5.49 -0.82 -7.53
CA ILE A 66 5.53 0.62 -7.26
C ILE A 66 6.73 1.28 -7.90
N PHE A 67 7.89 0.62 -7.92
CA PHE A 67 9.04 1.09 -8.68
C PHE A 67 8.72 1.32 -10.16
N VAL A 68 7.99 0.40 -10.79
CA VAL A 68 7.55 0.51 -12.19
C VAL A 68 6.54 1.64 -12.36
N ILE A 69 5.50 1.68 -11.52
CA ILE A 69 4.41 2.66 -11.59
C ILE A 69 4.95 4.09 -11.41
N LEU A 70 5.83 4.30 -10.43
CA LEU A 70 6.44 5.59 -10.14
C LEU A 70 7.62 5.94 -11.07
N LYS A 71 7.87 5.12 -12.10
CA LYS A 71 8.92 5.34 -13.12
C LYS A 71 10.28 5.59 -12.49
N GLU A 72 10.72 4.67 -11.64
CA GLU A 72 12.03 4.69 -10.97
C GLU A 72 12.23 5.82 -9.95
N ARG A 73 11.15 6.51 -9.56
CA ARG A 73 11.18 7.53 -8.49
C ARG A 73 10.80 7.01 -7.11
N CYS A 74 10.49 5.72 -6.99
CA CYS A 74 10.07 5.10 -5.74
C CYS A 74 11.20 5.12 -4.72
N ASP A 75 10.96 5.79 -3.59
CA ASP A 75 11.75 5.62 -2.37
C ASP A 75 11.03 4.74 -1.34
N GLU A 76 11.63 4.58 -0.16
CA GLU A 76 11.04 3.78 0.92
C GLU A 76 9.76 4.42 1.49
N ASP A 77 9.68 5.75 1.48
CA ASP A 77 8.52 6.50 1.96
C ASP A 77 7.32 6.29 1.02
N ASP A 78 7.55 6.29 -0.30
CA ASP A 78 6.55 5.95 -1.30
C ASP A 78 5.96 4.56 -1.05
N PHE A 79 6.81 3.56 -0.77
CA PHE A 79 6.34 2.21 -0.50
C PHE A 79 5.64 2.07 0.85
N HIS A 80 6.02 2.88 1.84
CA HIS A 80 5.30 2.99 3.11
C HIS A 80 3.88 3.53 2.90
N GLY A 81 3.75 4.68 2.24
CA GLY A 81 2.45 5.29 1.95
C GLY A 81 1.56 4.45 1.04
N PHE A 82 2.15 3.73 0.08
CA PHE A 82 1.43 2.79 -0.78
C PHE A 82 0.75 1.68 -0.01
N ARG A 83 1.42 1.09 0.98
CA ARG A 83 0.82 -0.02 1.74
C ARG A 83 -0.37 0.45 2.58
N GLY A 84 -0.32 1.67 3.11
CA GLY A 84 -1.48 2.30 3.76
C GLY A 84 -2.65 2.50 2.79
N TRP A 85 -2.37 3.08 1.62
CA TRP A 85 -3.36 3.24 0.55
C TRP A 85 -3.94 1.90 0.08
N LEU A 86 -3.12 0.87 -0.07
CA LEU A 86 -3.55 -0.45 -0.55
C LEU A 86 -4.58 -1.08 0.39
N ILE A 87 -4.40 -0.90 1.70
CA ILE A 87 -5.34 -1.36 2.71
C ILE A 87 -6.62 -0.53 2.67
N SER A 88 -6.54 0.78 2.41
CA SER A 88 -7.73 1.65 2.32
C SER A 88 -8.65 1.31 1.14
N GLN A 89 -8.17 0.57 0.13
CA GLN A 89 -8.99 0.09 -0.99
C GLN A 89 -9.92 -1.09 -0.62
N GLY A 90 -9.78 -1.62 0.60
CA GLY A 90 -10.60 -2.71 1.10
C GLY A 90 -10.09 -4.11 0.74
N GLN A 91 -10.71 -5.11 1.35
CA GLN A 91 -10.19 -6.49 1.41
C GLN A 91 -9.95 -7.11 0.02
N GLN A 92 -10.95 -7.04 -0.86
CA GLN A 92 -10.89 -7.73 -2.15
C GLN A 92 -9.75 -7.21 -3.01
N PHE A 93 -9.59 -5.89 -3.05
CA PHE A 93 -8.52 -5.25 -3.82
C PHE A 93 -7.16 -5.55 -3.21
N PHE A 94 -7.03 -5.39 -1.89
CA PHE A 94 -5.81 -5.73 -1.15
C PHE A 94 -5.36 -7.17 -1.44
N GLU A 95 -6.25 -8.16 -1.29
CA GLU A 95 -5.93 -9.57 -1.51
C GLU A 95 -5.54 -9.87 -2.97
N GLN A 96 -6.23 -9.25 -3.93
CA GLN A 96 -5.93 -9.39 -5.35
C GLN A 96 -4.53 -8.87 -5.67
N VAL A 97 -4.21 -7.65 -5.25
CA VAL A 97 -2.94 -6.99 -5.55
C VAL A 97 -1.77 -7.62 -4.80
N VAL A 98 -1.95 -8.05 -3.56
CA VAL A 98 -0.90 -8.80 -2.84
C VAL A 98 -0.57 -10.12 -3.54
N ALA A 99 -1.57 -10.80 -4.12
CA ALA A 99 -1.36 -12.04 -4.85
C ALA A 99 -0.77 -11.82 -6.26
N ASP A 100 -1.20 -10.76 -6.94
CA ASP A 100 -0.81 -10.42 -8.30
C ASP A 100 -0.68 -8.89 -8.46
N PRO A 101 0.49 -8.31 -8.15
CA PRO A 101 0.71 -6.87 -8.28
C PRO A 101 0.58 -6.37 -9.72
N ASP A 102 0.83 -7.23 -10.71
CA ASP A 102 0.71 -6.89 -12.14
C ASP A 102 -0.76 -6.60 -12.54
N SER A 103 -1.72 -7.04 -11.72
CA SER A 103 -3.15 -6.78 -11.91
C SER A 103 -3.56 -5.32 -11.74
N MET A 104 -2.68 -4.46 -11.21
CA MET A 104 -2.88 -3.01 -11.15
C MET A 104 -2.74 -2.31 -12.51
N ALA A 105 -2.25 -3.01 -13.54
CA ALA A 105 -2.18 -2.48 -14.90
C ALA A 105 -3.59 -2.20 -15.48
N GLY A 106 -3.71 -1.13 -16.26
CA GLY A 106 -4.93 -0.76 -16.97
C GLY A 106 -5.93 0.11 -16.19
N ASP A 107 -5.61 0.54 -14.97
CA ASP A 107 -6.42 1.49 -14.19
C ASP A 107 -5.65 2.80 -13.93
N GLU A 108 -5.60 3.66 -14.96
CA GLU A 108 -4.87 4.93 -14.89
C GLU A 108 -5.40 5.88 -13.80
N GLN A 109 -6.71 5.83 -13.50
CA GLN A 109 -7.30 6.69 -12.46
C GLN A 109 -6.86 6.27 -11.06
N MET A 110 -6.62 4.98 -10.86
CA MET A 110 -6.12 4.44 -9.60
C MET A 110 -4.68 4.86 -9.30
N ILE A 111 -3.86 5.02 -10.34
CA ILE A 111 -2.41 5.19 -10.22
C ILE A 111 -1.99 6.65 -9.97
N ASP A 112 -2.88 7.63 -10.20
CA ASP A 112 -2.56 9.04 -10.03
C ASP A 112 -2.29 9.45 -8.56
N ASP A 113 -2.80 8.68 -7.58
CA ASP A 113 -2.61 9.02 -6.16
C ASP A 113 -2.62 7.80 -5.22
N LEU A 114 -1.53 7.02 -5.27
CA LEU A 114 -1.32 5.78 -4.52
C LEU A 114 -0.79 5.97 -3.08
N TYR A 115 -0.84 7.19 -2.53
CA TYR A 115 -0.15 7.52 -1.28
C TYR A 115 -1.15 7.85 -0.15
N LEU A 116 -1.12 7.07 0.95
CA LEU A 116 -1.92 7.35 2.14
C LEU A 116 -1.23 6.80 3.40
N PRO A 117 -0.15 7.44 3.89
CA PRO A 117 0.56 6.98 5.08
C PRO A 117 -0.23 7.20 6.37
N ASP A 118 -1.07 8.25 6.43
CA ASP A 118 -1.72 8.71 7.66
C ASP A 118 -2.71 7.68 8.24
N ILE A 119 -3.26 6.80 7.40
CA ILE A 119 -4.13 5.70 7.83
C ILE A 119 -3.39 4.70 8.75
N LEU A 120 -2.06 4.62 8.68
CA LEU A 120 -1.25 3.67 9.45
C LEU A 120 -1.11 4.05 10.92
N THR A 121 -1.27 5.33 11.27
CA THR A 121 -1.18 5.83 12.64
C THR A 121 -2.55 6.21 13.23
N LEU A 122 -3.60 6.22 12.41
CA LEU A 122 -4.94 6.71 12.77
C LEU A 122 -5.52 6.05 14.03
N ALA A 123 -5.30 4.75 14.22
CA ALA A 123 -5.80 4.04 15.40
C ALA A 123 -5.08 4.45 16.69
N GLU A 124 -3.82 4.87 16.61
CA GLU A 124 -3.07 5.39 17.76
C GLU A 124 -3.67 6.72 18.21
N ASP A 125 -3.96 7.61 17.26
CA ASP A 125 -4.62 8.90 17.51
C ASP A 125 -6.02 8.71 18.10
N ALA A 126 -6.84 7.82 17.52
CA ALA A 126 -8.17 7.49 18.02
C ALA A 126 -8.12 6.91 19.45
N TYR A 127 -7.13 6.05 19.74
CA TYR A 127 -6.95 5.49 21.09
C TYR A 127 -6.63 6.59 22.12
N VAL A 128 -5.72 7.51 21.77
CA VAL A 128 -5.36 8.64 22.63
C VAL A 128 -6.57 9.53 22.88
N ASN A 129 -7.38 9.81 21.86
CA ASN A 129 -8.60 10.62 22.01
C ASN A 129 -9.66 9.93 22.87
N ALA A 130 -9.84 8.62 22.72
CA ALA A 130 -10.83 7.85 23.48
C ALA A 130 -10.45 7.64 24.95
N THR A 131 -9.14 7.52 25.26
CA THR A 131 -8.67 7.12 26.59
C THR A 131 -7.93 8.21 27.36
N GLY A 132 -7.29 9.13 26.65
CA GLY A 132 -6.34 10.10 27.20
C GLY A 132 -4.94 9.52 27.51
N ASP A 133 -4.69 8.25 27.16
CA ASP A 133 -3.43 7.53 27.37
C ASP A 133 -2.82 7.06 26.04
N ASP A 134 -1.51 6.84 26.01
CA ASP A 134 -0.83 6.26 24.84
C ASP A 134 -1.28 4.81 24.59
N MET A 135 -1.36 4.40 23.31
CA MET A 135 -1.70 3.02 22.96
C MET A 135 -0.65 2.03 23.52
N PRO A 136 -1.08 0.91 24.13
CA PRO A 136 -0.15 -0.11 24.62
C PRO A 136 0.72 -0.68 23.49
N ILE A 137 2.03 -0.72 23.74
CA ILE A 137 3.01 -1.31 22.82
C ILE A 137 2.83 -2.84 22.77
N ASP A 138 2.78 -3.38 21.57
CA ASP A 138 2.68 -4.82 21.34
C ASP A 138 4.08 -5.47 21.27
N TYR A 139 4.63 -5.82 22.42
CA TYR A 139 6.00 -6.34 22.55
C TYR A 139 6.25 -7.71 21.88
N ASP A 140 5.19 -8.44 21.53
CA ASP A 140 5.30 -9.73 20.86
C ASP A 140 5.48 -9.60 19.34
N PHE A 141 5.26 -8.39 18.80
CA PHE A 141 5.44 -8.12 17.39
C PHE A 141 6.93 -7.98 17.04
N VAL A 142 7.33 -8.59 15.92
CA VAL A 142 8.69 -8.53 15.39
C VAL A 142 8.60 -8.05 13.95
N GLU A 143 9.20 -6.90 13.69
CA GLU A 143 9.32 -6.36 12.33
C GLU A 143 10.16 -7.31 11.45
N PRO A 144 9.67 -7.65 10.25
CA PRO A 144 10.48 -8.34 9.25
C PRO A 144 11.75 -7.55 8.93
N GLU A 145 12.91 -8.23 8.90
CA GLU A 145 14.19 -7.61 8.53
C GLU A 145 14.30 -7.29 7.03
N ASP A 146 13.55 -8.01 6.19
CA ASP A 146 13.62 -7.91 4.74
C ASP A 146 12.25 -8.17 4.09
N LEU A 147 12.12 -7.77 2.83
CA LEU A 147 10.96 -8.05 2.01
C LEU A 147 10.74 -9.56 1.89
N SER A 148 9.48 -9.97 1.91
CA SER A 148 9.11 -11.37 1.72
C SER A 148 8.96 -11.75 0.24
N GLY A 149 9.07 -13.05 -0.05
CA GLY A 149 8.99 -13.60 -1.40
C GLY A 149 10.35 -13.71 -2.10
N GLU A 150 10.33 -14.05 -3.38
CA GLU A 150 11.56 -14.17 -4.18
C GLU A 150 12.10 -12.78 -4.53
N PRO A 151 13.39 -12.49 -4.25
CA PRO A 151 14.05 -11.27 -4.66
C PRO A 151 13.78 -10.92 -6.12
N LEU A 152 13.62 -9.63 -6.39
CA LEU A 152 13.22 -9.12 -7.69
C LEU A 152 14.26 -8.13 -8.19
N GLU A 153 15.02 -8.52 -9.21
CA GLU A 153 15.98 -7.65 -9.85
C GLU A 153 15.32 -6.85 -10.97
N LEU A 154 15.93 -5.73 -11.37
CA LEU A 154 15.44 -4.89 -12.47
C LEU A 154 15.23 -5.69 -13.77
N ALA A 155 16.12 -6.67 -14.02
CA ALA A 155 16.05 -7.53 -15.20
C ALA A 155 14.88 -8.52 -15.20
N ASP A 156 14.31 -8.80 -14.02
CA ASP A 156 13.18 -9.72 -13.87
C ASP A 156 11.82 -9.03 -14.05
N LEU A 157 11.78 -7.69 -13.95
CA LEU A 157 10.53 -6.91 -14.01
C LEU A 157 9.70 -7.20 -15.27
N PRO A 158 10.26 -7.24 -16.49
CA PRO A 158 9.45 -7.52 -17.69
C PRO A 158 8.83 -8.92 -17.71
N GLN A 159 9.42 -9.87 -16.96
CA GLN A 159 8.89 -11.23 -16.86
C GLN A 159 7.86 -11.36 -15.72
N ARG A 160 8.11 -10.72 -14.57
CA ARG A 160 7.29 -10.86 -13.36
C ARG A 160 6.13 -9.86 -13.28
N LEU A 161 6.27 -8.70 -13.93
CA LEU A 161 5.28 -7.62 -13.98
C LEU A 161 5.08 -7.14 -15.44
N PRO A 162 4.74 -8.05 -16.38
CA PRO A 162 4.72 -7.73 -17.80
C PRO A 162 3.70 -6.65 -18.19
N ASN A 163 2.53 -6.59 -17.56
CA ASN A 163 1.51 -5.62 -17.91
C ASN A 163 1.89 -4.23 -17.41
N LEU A 164 2.29 -4.12 -16.14
CA LEU A 164 2.80 -2.87 -15.57
C LEU A 164 4.02 -2.37 -16.35
N CYS A 165 4.93 -3.27 -16.74
CA CYS A 165 6.09 -2.87 -17.51
C CYS A 165 5.70 -2.34 -18.90
N SER A 166 4.76 -2.98 -19.58
CA SER A 166 4.30 -2.53 -20.89
C SER A 166 3.67 -1.13 -20.85
N GLU A 167 3.06 -0.74 -19.73
CA GLU A 167 2.36 0.53 -19.58
C GLU A 167 3.26 1.64 -19.04
N TYR A 168 4.06 1.33 -18.02
CA TYR A 168 4.78 2.34 -17.22
C TYR A 168 6.31 2.23 -17.34
N PHE A 169 6.84 1.06 -17.68
CA PHE A 169 8.27 0.81 -17.75
C PHE A 169 8.77 0.89 -19.19
N PHE A 170 9.21 2.08 -19.61
CA PHE A 170 9.97 2.19 -20.85
C PHE A 170 11.29 1.45 -20.67
N VAL A 171 11.43 0.29 -21.31
CA VAL A 171 12.73 -0.34 -21.50
C VAL A 171 13.62 0.73 -22.12
N LEU A 172 14.63 1.22 -21.37
CA LEU A 172 15.83 1.76 -21.98
C LEU A 172 16.33 0.62 -22.88
N GLN A 173 15.99 0.70 -24.17
CA GLN A 173 16.61 -0.14 -25.17
C GLN A 173 18.12 0.03 -24.92
N PRO A 174 18.89 -1.04 -24.68
CA PRO A 174 20.33 -0.89 -24.58
C PRO A 174 20.74 -0.16 -25.86
N ASP A 175 21.46 0.96 -25.70
CA ASP A 175 21.94 1.79 -26.81
C ASP A 175 22.33 0.86 -27.96
N GLU A 176 21.70 1.06 -29.12
CA GLU A 176 22.12 0.39 -30.34
C GLU A 176 23.63 0.59 -30.45
N GLU A 177 24.38 -0.47 -30.15
CA GLU A 177 25.83 -0.50 -30.22
C GLU A 177 26.19 0.01 -31.61
N GLU A 178 26.71 1.24 -31.69
CA GLU A 178 27.06 1.92 -32.94
C GLU A 178 27.85 0.92 -33.79
N ALA A 179 27.22 0.42 -34.85
CA ALA A 179 27.86 -0.50 -35.77
C ALA A 179 29.19 0.14 -36.22
N PRO A 180 30.33 -0.56 -36.11
CA PRO A 180 31.60 0.02 -36.48
C PRO A 180 31.54 0.43 -37.95
N ALA A 181 31.74 1.72 -38.21
CA ALA A 181 31.78 2.28 -39.55
C ALA A 181 32.75 1.46 -40.41
N GLU A 182 32.21 0.74 -41.40
CA GLU A 182 33.00 0.13 -42.46
C GLU A 182 33.73 1.24 -43.22
N ASN A 183 35.02 1.39 -42.92
CA ASN A 183 35.90 2.31 -43.61
C ASN A 183 36.23 1.70 -44.99
N THR A 184 35.65 2.28 -46.06
CA THR A 184 36.01 1.99 -47.45
C THR A 184 36.98 3.04 -47.98
#